data_AF-K7EJS2-F1
#
_entry.id   AF-K7EJS2-F1
#
_cell.length_a   1.000
_cell.length_b   1.000
_cell.length_c   1.000
_cell.angle_alpha   90.00
_cell.angle_beta   90.00
_cell.angle_gamma   90.00
#
_symmetry.space_group_name_H-M   'P 1'
#
loop_
_entity.id
_entity.type
_entity.pdbx_description
1 polymer ?
#
loop_
_entity_poly.entity_id
_entity_poly.type
_entity_poly.pdbx_seq_one_letter_code
_entity_poly.pdbx_strand_id
1 'polypeptide(L)' 'MMLPKPGTYYLPWEVSAGQVPDGSTLRTFGRLCLYDMIQSRVTLMAQHGSDQHQV' A
#
# COMPACT_ATOMS: atom_id res chain seq x y z
N MET A 1 -15.83 12.54 -22.06
CA MET A 1 -15.63 11.73 -20.84
C MET A 1 -14.16 11.41 -20.74
N MET A 2 -13.40 11.99 -19.81
CA MET A 2 -12.09 11.43 -19.43
C MET A 2 -11.78 11.90 -18.00
N LEU A 3 -12.36 11.20 -17.02
CA LEU A 3 -11.91 11.25 -15.63
C LEU A 3 -11.17 9.94 -15.34
N PRO A 4 -10.19 9.93 -14.43
CA PRO A 4 -9.47 8.70 -14.08
C PRO A 4 -10.41 7.67 -13.46
N LYS A 5 -9.99 6.39 -13.49
CA LYS A 5 -10.66 5.35 -12.73
C LYS A 5 -10.68 5.71 -11.24
N PRO A 6 -11.75 5.40 -10.50
CA PRO A 6 -11.76 5.62 -9.06
C PRO A 6 -10.69 4.79 -8.36
N GLY A 7 -10.06 5.35 -7.33
CA GLY A 7 -9.13 4.61 -6.47
C GLY A 7 -9.88 3.71 -5.50
N THR A 8 -10.07 2.45 -5.87
CA THR A 8 -10.68 1.43 -5.01
C THR A 8 -9.80 1.16 -3.79
N TYR A 9 -10.40 1.01 -2.61
CA TYR A 9 -9.66 0.70 -1.39
C TYR A 9 -9.21 -0.76 -1.37
N TYR A 10 -7.92 -0.98 -1.09
CA TYR A 10 -7.32 -2.29 -0.87
C TYR A 10 -6.44 -2.25 0.38
N LEU A 11 -6.42 -3.36 1.11
CA LEU A 11 -5.57 -3.57 2.27
C LEU A 11 -4.10 -3.73 1.81
N PRO A 12 -3.12 -3.30 2.61
CA PRO A 12 -1.71 -3.33 2.20
C PRO A 12 -1.20 -4.73 1.89
N TRP A 13 -1.72 -5.76 2.57
CA TRP A 13 -1.38 -7.16 2.32
C TRP A 13 -2.03 -7.73 1.06
N GLU A 14 -3.19 -7.23 0.61
CA GLU A 14 -3.79 -7.62 -0.68
C GLU A 14 -2.93 -7.11 -1.84
N VAL A 15 -2.44 -5.87 -1.72
CA VAL A 15 -1.51 -5.27 -2.70
C VAL A 15 -0.17 -6.00 -2.68
N SER A 16 0.41 -6.21 -1.49
CA SER A 16 1.73 -6.86 -1.34
C SER A 16 1.72 -8.34 -1.76
N ALA A 17 0.59 -9.03 -1.63
CA ALA A 17 0.43 -10.42 -2.08
C ALA A 17 0.11 -10.55 -3.58
N GLY A 18 0.07 -9.44 -4.34
CA GLY A 18 -0.18 -9.45 -5.78
C GLY A 18 -1.63 -9.76 -6.16
N GLN A 19 -2.59 -9.54 -5.27
CA GLN A 19 -4.02 -9.77 -5.54
C GLN A 19 -4.66 -8.64 -6.37
N VAL A 20 -3.98 -7.50 -6.50
CA VAL A 20 -4.42 -6.35 -7.30
C VAL A 20 -3.69 -6.36 -8.65
N PRO A 21 -4.42 -6.33 -9.79
CA PRO A 21 -3.80 -6.32 -11.11
C PRO A 21 -2.95 -5.07 -11.37
N ASP A 22 -1.83 -5.24 -12.06
CA ASP A 22 -0.99 -4.12 -12.52
C ASP A 22 -1.79 -3.11 -13.36
N GLY A 23 -1.50 -1.83 -13.17
CA GLY A 23 -2.20 -0.72 -13.84
C GLY A 23 -3.56 -0.34 -13.22
N SER A 24 -3.96 -0.98 -12.11
CA SER A 24 -5.16 -0.59 -11.37
C SER A 24 -4.96 0.74 -10.61
N THR A 25 -6.01 1.56 -10.52
CA THR A 25 -6.03 2.72 -9.62
C THR A 25 -6.53 2.28 -8.25
N LEU A 26 -5.75 2.52 -7.19
CA LEU A 26 -6.05 2.06 -5.84
C LEU A 26 -5.84 3.14 -4.78
N ARG A 27 -6.44 2.90 -3.61
CA ARG A 27 -6.14 3.56 -2.33
C ARG A 27 -5.71 2.49 -1.33
N THR A 28 -4.60 2.71 -0.66
CA THR A 28 -4.13 1.86 0.44
C THR A 28 -3.52 2.75 1.53
N PHE A 29 -3.08 2.15 2.63
CA PHE A 29 -2.56 2.87 3.80
C PHE A 29 -1.31 2.20 4.37
N GLY A 30 -0.61 2.89 5.26
CA GLY A 30 0.53 2.32 5.97
C GLY A 30 1.27 3.38 6.76
N ARG A 31 2.15 2.94 7.65
CA ARG A 31 3.10 3.80 8.37
C ARG A 31 4.31 4.04 7.47
N LEU A 32 4.73 5.30 7.35
CA LEU A 32 5.98 5.65 6.69
C LEU A 32 7.16 5.06 7.47
N CYS A 33 8.02 4.31 6.78
CA CYS A 33 9.21 3.72 7.38
C CYS A 33 10.50 4.27 6.77
N LEU A 34 10.54 4.44 5.45
CA LEU A 34 11.69 4.98 4.75
C LEU A 34 11.23 5.93 3.64
N TYR A 35 12.01 6.99 3.43
CA TYR A 35 11.90 7.86 2.27
C TYR A 35 13.29 8.08 1.66
N ASP A 36 13.49 7.54 0.46
CA ASP A 36 14.68 7.81 -0.36
C ASP A 36 14.42 9.05 -1.21
N MET A 37 15.02 10.17 -0.81
CA MET A 37 14.88 11.46 -1.48
C MET A 37 15.52 11.48 -2.87
N ILE A 38 16.62 10.74 -3.07
CA ILE A 38 17.35 10.72 -4.35
C ILE A 38 16.49 10.03 -5.41
N GLN A 39 15.76 8.98 -5.01
CA GLN A 39 14.89 8.19 -5.90
C GLN A 39 13.42 8.63 -5.85
N SER A 40 13.05 9.59 -5.00
CA SER A 40 11.65 9.94 -4.72
C SER A 40 10.80 8.71 -4.37
N ARG A 41 11.33 7.78 -3.58
CA ARG A 41 10.70 6.48 -3.27
C ARG A 41 10.35 6.37 -1.78
N VAL A 42 9.11 5.98 -1.51
CA VAL A 42 8.59 5.78 -0.15
C VAL A 42 8.35 4.30 0.10
N THR A 43 8.74 3.80 1.28
CA THR A 43 8.35 2.48 1.80
C THR A 43 7.33 2.66 2.92
N LEU A 44 6.13 2.12 2.71
CA LEU A 44 5.08 2.03 3.72
C LEU A 44 5.03 0.61 4.30
N MET A 45 4.81 0.50 5.61
CA MET A 45 4.55 -0.78 6.26
C MET A 45 3.19 -0.79 6.95
N ALA A 46 2.51 -1.93 6.93
CA ALA A 46 1.30 -2.17 7.70
C ALA A 46 1.36 -3.59 8.27
N GLN A 47 0.84 -3.75 9.48
CA GLN A 47 0.83 -5.05 10.17
C GLN A 47 -0.40 -5.84 9.74
N HIS A 48 -0.19 -7.10 9.39
CA HIS A 48 -1.25 -8.07 9.12
C HIS A 48 -1.21 -9.12 10.25
N GLY A 49 -2.06 -8.95 11.27
CA GLY A 49 -2.07 -9.83 12.45
C GLY A 49 -1.04 -9.48 13.54
N SER A 50 -1.28 -10.02 14.73
CA SER A 50 -0.72 -9.61 16.02
C SER A 50 0.71 -10.11 16.31
N ASP A 51 1.67 -9.91 15.40
CA ASP A 51 3.06 -10.31 15.67
C ASP A 51 3.84 -9.32 16.55
N GLN A 52 3.20 -8.23 16.99
CA GLN A 52 3.80 -7.21 17.88
C GLN A 52 3.26 -7.19 19.31
N HIS A 53 2.46 -8.19 19.71
CA HIS A 53 2.06 -8.37 21.10
C HIS A 53 2.53 -9.76 21.59
N GLN A 54 3.70 -9.78 22.24
CA GLN A 54 4.00 -10.82 23.22
C GLN A 54 3.25 -10.40 24.49
N VAL A 55 2.21 -11.14 24.89
CA VAL A 55 1.64 -11.05 26.24
C VAL A 55 2.56 -11.75 27.22
#